data_AF-A0A8J6EPX3-F1
#
_entry.id   AF-A0A8J6EPX3-F1
#
_cell.length_a   1.000
_cell.length_b   1.000
_cell.length_c   1.000
_cell.angle_alpha   90.00
_cell.angle_beta   90.00
_cell.angle_gamma   90.00
#
_symmetry.space_group_name_H-M   'P 1'
#
loop_
_entity.id
_entity.type
_entity.pdbx_description
1 polymer ?
#
loop_
_entity_poly.entity_id
_entity_poly.type
_entity_poly.pdbx_seq_one_letter_code
_entity_poly.pdbx_strand_id
1 'polypeptide(L)'
;MGLMPDEARSLPPPSVVNRNSLYLGFLGVHRQILYTTVGIFIGYHLTKYENYKYAKRDRELFDYLKRHPEIVPQKENRPMAEVYEKFYPVR
;
A
#
# COMPACT_ATOMS: atom_id res chain seq x y z
N MET A 1 25.95 -5.51 1.31
CA MET A 1 24.99 -4.49 1.80
C MET A 1 23.85 -4.48 0.81
N GLY A 2 22.76 -5.19 1.11
CA GLY A 2 21.68 -5.41 0.14
C GLY A 2 20.90 -4.14 -0.17
N LEU A 3 20.25 -4.10 -1.33
CA LEU A 3 19.35 -3.03 -1.77
C LEU A 3 18.19 -2.75 -0.78
N MET A 4 18.00 -3.64 0.22
CA MET A 4 17.02 -3.56 1.30
C MET A 4 17.68 -3.90 2.65
N PRO A 5 17.25 -3.27 3.75
CA PRO A 5 17.62 -3.67 5.11
C PRO A 5 17.01 -5.03 5.48
N ASP A 6 17.67 -5.79 6.36
CA ASP A 6 17.25 -7.16 6.74
C ASP A 6 15.84 -7.23 7.34
N GLU A 7 15.37 -6.12 7.92
CA GLU A 7 14.01 -5.94 8.44
C GLU A 7 12.92 -6.17 7.39
N ALA A 8 13.19 -5.87 6.11
CA ALA A 8 12.25 -6.07 5.01
C ALA A 8 11.93 -7.56 4.74
N ARG A 9 12.70 -8.50 5.32
CA ARG A 9 12.44 -9.95 5.22
C ARG A 9 11.30 -10.44 6.11
N SER A 10 10.90 -9.64 7.11
CA SER A 10 9.78 -9.97 8.01
C SER A 10 8.41 -9.74 7.36
N LEU A 11 8.35 -8.99 6.27
CA LEU A 11 7.10 -8.69 5.56
C LEU A 11 6.72 -9.84 4.62
N PRO A 12 5.40 -10.09 4.43
CA PRO A 12 4.95 -11.09 3.48
C PRO A 12 5.43 -10.71 2.07
N PRO A 13 6.05 -11.65 1.33
CA PRO A 13 6.53 -11.36 -0.01
C PRO A 13 5.34 -11.05 -0.94
N PRO A 14 5.49 -10.12 -1.90
CA PRO A 14 4.45 -9.87 -2.88
C PRO A 14 4.18 -11.13 -3.70
N SER A 15 2.90 -11.39 -4.01
CA SER A 15 2.53 -12.53 -4.85
C SER A 15 3.17 -12.39 -6.24
N VAL A 16 3.64 -13.51 -6.79
CA VAL A 16 4.24 -13.56 -8.14
C VAL A 16 3.22 -13.09 -9.20
N VAL A 17 1.93 -13.33 -8.95
CA VAL A 17 0.81 -12.78 -9.70
C VAL A 17 0.34 -11.50 -9.00
N ASN A 18 0.98 -10.37 -9.31
CA ASN A 18 0.50 -9.04 -8.95
C ASN A 18 -0.19 -8.43 -10.19
N ARG A 19 -1.35 -7.80 -10.01
CA ARG A 19 -2.11 -7.08 -11.06
C ARG A 19 -1.21 -6.13 -11.86
N ASN A 20 -0.25 -5.48 -11.19
CA ASN A 20 0.67 -4.53 -11.82
C ASN A 20 1.68 -5.21 -12.77
N SER A 21 2.03 -6.48 -12.53
CA SER A 21 3.00 -7.23 -13.35
C SER A 21 2.38 -7.82 -14.62
N LEU A 22 1.06 -8.02 -14.63
CA LEU A 22 0.32 -8.64 -15.75
C LEU A 22 0.06 -7.67 -16.92
N TYR A 23 -0.13 -6.38 -16.64
CA TYR A 23 -0.46 -5.39 -17.68
C TYR A 23 0.71 -5.03 -18.62
N LEU A 24 1.95 -5.34 -18.24
CA LEU A 24 3.15 -5.02 -19.04
C LEU A 24 3.47 -6.08 -20.10
N GLY A 25 2.62 -7.11 -20.28
CA GLY A 25 2.99 -8.38 -20.90
C GLY A 25 2.74 -8.61 -22.40
N PHE A 26 2.07 -7.72 -23.14
CA PHE A 26 1.59 -8.00 -24.52
C PHE A 26 2.21 -7.08 -25.60
N LEU A 27 3.29 -7.48 -26.35
CA LEU A 27 3.74 -7.00 -27.73
C LEU A 27 4.96 -7.74 -28.46
N GLY A 28 4.75 -8.76 -29.37
CA GLY A 28 5.70 -9.66 -30.13
C GLY A 28 6.40 -10.95 -29.51
N VAL A 29 6.13 -12.20 -29.95
CA VAL A 29 6.42 -13.51 -29.25
C VAL A 29 7.79 -13.68 -28.52
N HIS A 30 8.94 -13.43 -29.15
CA HIS A 30 10.25 -13.64 -28.47
C HIS A 30 10.69 -12.41 -27.66
N ARG A 31 10.45 -11.21 -28.18
CA ARG A 31 10.84 -9.94 -27.56
C ARG A 31 9.85 -9.52 -26.46
N GLN A 32 8.59 -9.97 -26.56
CA GLN A 32 7.56 -9.97 -25.51
C GLN A 32 8.07 -10.66 -24.28
N ILE A 33 8.40 -11.94 -24.41
CA ILE A 33 8.67 -12.77 -23.25
C ILE A 33 9.86 -12.19 -22.48
N LEU A 34 10.86 -11.67 -23.19
CA LEU A 34 11.98 -10.96 -22.58
C LEU A 34 11.54 -9.66 -21.87
N TYR A 35 10.80 -8.76 -22.52
CA TYR A 35 10.37 -7.51 -21.87
C TYR A 35 9.37 -7.74 -20.73
N THR A 36 8.48 -8.71 -20.88
CA THR A 36 7.52 -9.14 -19.86
C THR A 36 8.23 -9.72 -18.65
N THR A 37 9.22 -10.60 -18.83
CA THR A 37 9.99 -11.20 -17.72
C THR A 37 10.82 -10.15 -16.98
N VAL A 38 11.46 -9.23 -17.71
CA VAL A 38 12.19 -8.09 -17.11
C VAL A 38 11.23 -7.17 -16.35
N GLY A 39 10.06 -6.85 -16.93
CA GLY A 39 9.03 -6.05 -16.28
C GLY A 39 8.49 -6.69 -14.99
N ILE A 40 8.24 -8.00 -15.00
CA ILE A 40 7.83 -8.77 -13.81
C ILE A 40 8.94 -8.73 -12.74
N PHE A 41 10.21 -8.92 -13.13
CA PHE A 41 11.34 -8.92 -12.21
C PHE A 41 11.52 -7.57 -11.50
N ILE A 42 11.51 -6.48 -12.28
CA ILE A 42 11.61 -5.11 -11.78
C ILE A 42 10.38 -4.77 -10.93
N GLY A 43 9.18 -5.08 -11.42
CA GLY A 43 7.92 -4.85 -10.72
C GLY A 43 7.84 -5.56 -9.38
N TYR A 44 8.34 -6.79 -9.28
CA TYR A 44 8.44 -7.53 -8.02
C TYR A 44 9.31 -6.81 -6.99
N HIS A 45 10.50 -6.34 -7.42
CA HIS A 45 11.42 -5.63 -6.53
C HIS A 45 10.88 -4.26 -6.12
N LEU A 46 10.22 -3.54 -7.02
CA LEU A 46 9.56 -2.27 -6.72
C LEU A 46 8.39 -2.46 -5.75
N THR A 47 7.52 -3.44 -5.97
CA THR A 47 6.40 -3.74 -5.06
C THR A 47 6.92 -4.11 -3.67
N LYS A 48 8.01 -4.89 -3.61
CA LYS A 48 8.65 -5.25 -2.34
C LYS A 48 9.21 -4.02 -1.61
N TYR A 49 9.82 -3.09 -2.34
CA TYR A 49 10.30 -1.82 -1.79
C TYR A 49 9.14 -0.95 -1.28
N GLU A 50 8.08 -0.87 -2.07
CA GLU A 50 6.87 -0.12 -1.75
C GLU A 50 6.23 -0.61 -0.45
N ASN A 51 6.00 -1.93 -0.35
CA ASN A 51 5.45 -2.56 0.85
C ASN A 51 6.30 -2.26 2.09
N TYR A 52 7.64 -2.33 1.97
CA TYR A 52 8.53 -1.97 3.07
C TYR A 52 8.38 -0.51 3.50
N LYS A 53 8.34 0.42 2.55
CA LYS A 53 8.22 1.86 2.83
C LYS A 53 6.90 2.19 3.54
N TYR A 54 5.79 1.63 3.10
CA TYR A 54 4.48 1.84 3.73
C TYR A 54 4.41 1.17 5.11
N ALA A 55 4.86 -0.09 5.23
CA ALA A 55 4.86 -0.78 6.51
C ALA A 55 5.71 -0.07 7.57
N LYS A 56 6.88 0.46 7.19
CA LYS A 56 7.73 1.25 8.09
C LYS A 56 7.04 2.54 8.53
N ARG A 57 6.41 3.25 7.59
CA ARG A 57 5.65 4.48 7.88
C ARG A 57 4.53 4.20 8.88
N ASP A 58 3.75 3.16 8.65
CA ASP A 58 2.61 2.83 9.51
C ASP A 58 3.08 2.40 10.90
N ARG A 59 4.18 1.64 11.00
CA ARG A 59 4.80 1.31 12.29
C ARG A 59 5.19 2.57 13.06
N GLU A 60 5.92 3.48 12.42
CA GLU A 60 6.36 4.73 13.04
C GLU A 60 5.18 5.60 13.47
N LEU A 61 4.13 5.67 12.64
CA LEU A 61 2.89 6.37 12.95
C LEU A 61 2.19 5.77 14.19
N PHE A 62 2.00 4.46 14.24
CA PHE A 62 1.34 3.81 15.38
C PHE A 62 2.16 3.93 16.66
N ASP A 63 3.48 3.79 16.57
CA ASP A 63 4.37 4.01 17.70
C ASP A 63 4.28 5.45 18.23
N TYR A 64 4.16 6.43 17.34
CA TYR A 64 3.96 7.83 17.71
C TYR A 64 2.60 8.05 18.39
N LEU A 65 1.51 7.56 17.80
CA LEU A 65 0.16 7.67 18.37
C LEU A 65 0.05 7.01 19.74
N LYS A 66 0.72 5.88 19.94
CA LYS A 66 0.76 5.17 21.23
C LYS A 66 1.46 5.98 22.33
N ARG A 67 2.48 6.78 21.98
CA ARG A 67 3.18 7.66 22.91
C ARG A 67 2.41 8.94 23.22
N HIS A 68 1.59 9.39 22.27
CA HIS A 68 0.88 10.66 22.33
C HIS A 68 -0.65 10.47 22.22
N PRO A 69 -1.29 9.84 23.22
CA PRO A 69 -2.74 9.64 23.24
C PRO A 69 -3.53 10.97 23.29
N GLU A 70 -2.90 12.07 23.72
CA GLU A 70 -3.50 13.41 23.79
C GLU A 70 -3.80 14.04 22.42
N ILE A 71 -3.09 13.62 21.36
CA ILE A 71 -3.23 14.21 20.02
C ILE A 71 -4.45 13.62 19.31
N VAL A 72 -4.93 12.45 19.71
CA VAL A 72 -6.05 11.77 19.08
C VAL A 72 -7.35 12.21 19.75
N PRO A 73 -8.15 13.09 19.12
CA PRO A 73 -9.45 13.43 19.67
C PRO A 73 -10.33 12.19 19.66
N GLN A 74 -10.65 11.66 20.85
CA GLN A 74 -11.62 10.59 20.99
C GLN A 74 -13.02 11.15 20.73
N LYS A 75 -13.37 11.31 19.45
CA LYS A 75 -14.70 11.73 19.04
C LYS A 75 -15.65 10.55 19.20
N GLU A 76 -16.64 10.71 20.07
CA GLU A 76 -17.71 9.73 20.20
C GLU A 76 -18.50 9.63 18.89
N ASN A 77 -18.71 8.39 18.42
CA ASN A 77 -19.51 8.12 17.22
C ASN A 77 -20.99 8.29 17.57
N ARG A 78 -21.56 9.45 17.25
CA ARG A 78 -23.01 9.68 17.43
C ARG A 78 -23.79 8.98 16.31
N PRO A 79 -24.90 8.28 16.62
CA PRO A 79 -25.74 7.69 15.59
C PRO A 79 -26.36 8.79 14.74
N MET A 80 -26.59 8.51 13.45
CA MET A 80 -27.24 9.45 12.52
C MET A 80 -28.64 9.88 13.00
N ALA A 81 -29.28 9.08 13.86
CA ALA A 81 -30.54 9.43 14.50
C ALA A 81 -30.45 10.66 15.43
N GLU A 82 -29.27 10.96 15.98
CA GLU A 82 -29.02 12.12 16.85
C GLU A 82 -28.48 13.34 16.07
N VAL A 83 -27.78 13.10 14.96
CA VAL A 83 -27.14 14.15 14.16
C VAL A 83 -28.11 14.67 13.10
N TYR A 84 -28.69 15.86 13.31
CA TYR A 84 -29.52 16.53 12.31
C TYR A 84 -28.65 17.33 11.33
N GLU A 85 -28.51 16.83 10.10
CA GLU A 85 -27.90 17.58 9.00
C GLU A 85 -28.97 18.30 8.19
N LYS A 86 -28.68 19.54 7.76
CA LYS A 86 -29.60 20.32 6.94
C LYS A 86 -29.65 19.73 5.53
N PHE A 87 -30.83 19.26 5.12
CA PHE A 87 -31.06 18.75 3.77
C PHE A 87 -31.16 19.91 2.76
N TYR A 88 -30.31 19.89 1.73
CA TYR A 88 -30.35 20.81 0.59
C TYR A 88 -30.90 20.06 -0.63
N PRO A 89 -32.18 20.26 -1.00
CA PRO A 89 -32.76 19.58 -2.14
C PRO A 89 -32.11 20.06 -3.44
N VAL A 90 -31.77 19.12 -4.32
CA VAL A 90 -31.36 19.43 -5.69
C VAL A 90 -32.62 19.81 -6.46
N ARG A 91 -32.69 21.05 -6.93
CA ARG A 91 -33.75 21.60 -7.79
C ARG A 91 -33.17 21.95 -9.15
#